data_AF-A0ABD3PDA1-F1
#
_entry.id   AF-A0ABD3PDA1-F1
#
_cell.length_a   1.000
_cell.length_b   1.000
_cell.length_c   1.000
_cell.angle_alpha   90.00
_cell.angle_beta   90.00
_cell.angle_gamma   90.00
#
_symmetry.space_group_name_H-M   'P 1'
#
loop_
_entity.id
_entity.type
_entity.pdbx_description
1 polymer ?
#
loop_
_entity_poly.entity_id
_entity_poly.type
_entity_poly.pdbx_seq_one_letter_code
_entity_poly.pdbx_strand_id
1 'polypeptide(L)'
;MLLLAIFIFSMEVCVADEDEDFLAEILAEEARQDEEHARMEAELREMEALRAQQQQSAYQSNMKGGGKPKMGKTNTNMPKGSFGSNFSKLEEELKKKETEQSTSQKAQQASADEKAAAKKAEQIRLKREADYEASLKKMNEDERKKAEKQKAIDAKVVSRILKHASKGNHYAVLGIRNLEFQLGPYYIFNWSLGPFIILHTKTKEIKRVYRNLARTVHPDKNKDGRAEEAFHAIETSAAILTDDKKRKEYDKRLISARRRRNKEVVERVVDVSGRIWNGSSNAMATAKRVLGPFSTPILVVGALII
;
A
#
# COMPACT_ATOMS: atom_id res chain seq x y z
N MET A 1 19.25 2.26 -30.48
CA MET A 1 19.04 3.55 -29.78
C MET A 1 17.65 4.10 -30.04
N LEU A 2 17.20 4.25 -31.30
CA LEU A 2 15.83 4.71 -31.62
C LEU A 2 14.71 3.80 -31.07
N LEU A 3 14.86 2.46 -31.18
CA LEU A 3 13.88 1.50 -30.61
C LEU A 3 13.84 1.51 -29.07
N LEU A 4 14.95 1.84 -28.42
CA LEU A 4 15.03 1.96 -26.97
C LEU A 4 14.42 3.30 -26.53
N ALA A 5 14.62 4.38 -27.31
CA ALA A 5 13.99 5.67 -27.12
C ALA A 5 12.48 5.63 -27.38
N ILE A 6 11.99 4.90 -28.39
CA ILE A 6 10.55 4.69 -28.66
C ILE A 6 9.91 3.82 -27.57
N PHE A 7 10.63 2.83 -27.03
CA PHE A 7 10.15 2.01 -25.92
C PHE A 7 10.12 2.78 -24.58
N ILE A 8 11.09 3.67 -24.35
CA ILE A 8 11.12 4.59 -23.21
C ILE A 8 10.01 5.66 -23.36
N PHE A 9 9.86 6.27 -24.54
CA PHE A 9 8.85 7.28 -24.83
C PHE A 9 7.42 6.71 -24.84
N SER A 10 7.23 5.45 -25.26
CA SER A 10 5.93 4.75 -25.11
C SER A 10 5.64 4.31 -23.67
N MET A 11 6.67 4.15 -22.82
CA MET A 11 6.49 3.95 -21.38
C MET A 11 6.20 5.27 -20.65
N GLU A 12 6.67 6.40 -21.16
CA GLU A 12 6.40 7.76 -20.66
C GLU A 12 4.92 8.13 -20.81
N VAL A 13 4.24 7.67 -21.88
CA VAL A 13 2.84 8.01 -22.19
C VAL A 13 1.82 7.19 -21.38
N CYS A 14 2.25 6.25 -20.55
CA CYS A 14 1.35 5.39 -19.79
C CYS A 14 1.69 5.34 -18.30
N VAL A 15 1.86 6.48 -17.65
CA VAL A 15 1.53 6.52 -16.22
C VAL A 15 0.86 7.84 -15.86
N ALA A 16 -0.34 7.73 -15.32
CA ALA A 16 -1.10 8.81 -14.73
C ALA A 16 -0.20 9.62 -13.77
N ASP A 17 -0.03 10.90 -14.10
CA ASP A 17 0.52 11.93 -13.22
C ASP A 17 -0.50 12.39 -12.16
N GLU A 18 -1.74 11.88 -12.21
CA GLU A 18 -2.81 12.30 -11.29
C GLU A 18 -2.64 11.84 -9.83
N ASP A 19 -1.73 10.91 -9.53
CA ASP A 19 -1.62 10.32 -8.18
C ASP A 19 -0.68 11.10 -7.23
N GLU A 20 0.42 11.68 -7.73
CA GLU A 20 1.34 12.51 -6.93
C GLU A 20 0.81 13.95 -6.79
N ASP A 21 0.24 14.50 -7.87
CA ASP A 21 -0.40 15.82 -7.85
C ASP A 21 -1.59 15.86 -6.88
N PHE A 22 -2.39 14.80 -6.82
CA PHE A 22 -3.51 14.69 -5.87
C PHE A 22 -3.05 14.58 -4.40
N LEU A 23 -1.98 13.82 -4.12
CA LEU A 23 -1.41 13.74 -2.77
C LEU A 23 -0.76 15.05 -2.34
N ALA A 24 -0.09 15.75 -3.27
CA ALA A 24 0.45 17.07 -3.05
C ALA A 24 -0.66 18.11 -2.82
N GLU A 25 -1.75 18.04 -3.57
CA GLU A 25 -2.93 18.89 -3.40
C GLU A 25 -3.62 18.66 -2.06
N ILE A 26 -3.78 17.40 -1.63
CA ILE A 26 -4.29 17.05 -0.29
C ILE A 26 -3.37 17.61 0.81
N LEU A 27 -2.06 17.43 0.69
CA LEU A 27 -1.09 17.94 1.68
C LEU A 27 -1.09 19.47 1.73
N ALA A 28 -1.26 20.14 0.58
CA ALA A 28 -1.34 21.59 0.51
C ALA A 28 -2.67 22.13 1.06
N GLU A 29 -3.77 21.38 0.92
CA GLU A 29 -5.04 21.74 1.53
C GLU A 29 -5.07 21.47 3.04
N GLU A 30 -4.46 20.38 3.49
CA GLU A 30 -4.21 20.11 4.92
C GLU A 30 -3.34 21.21 5.55
N ALA A 31 -2.25 21.63 4.89
CA ALA A 31 -1.41 22.72 5.37
C ALA A 31 -2.18 24.05 5.50
N ARG A 32 -3.07 24.35 4.54
CA ARG A 32 -3.95 25.53 4.61
C ARG A 32 -4.94 25.43 5.77
N GLN A 33 -5.50 24.26 6.02
CA GLN A 33 -6.39 24.02 7.16
C GLN A 33 -5.65 24.09 8.51
N ASP A 34 -4.41 23.60 8.58
CA ASP A 34 -3.56 23.70 9.78
C ASP A 34 -3.20 25.16 10.09
N GLU A 35 -2.96 25.98 9.06
CA GLU A 35 -2.78 27.42 9.22
C GLU A 35 -4.05 28.12 9.72
N GLU A 36 -5.22 27.78 9.17
CA GLU A 36 -6.52 28.29 9.65
C GLU A 36 -6.80 27.85 11.10
N HIS A 37 -6.51 26.59 11.43
CA HIS A 37 -6.65 26.06 12.79
C HIS A 37 -5.67 26.75 13.76
N ALA A 38 -4.42 26.98 13.35
CA ALA A 38 -3.44 27.70 14.16
C ALA A 38 -3.86 29.16 14.41
N ARG A 39 -4.52 29.80 13.43
CA ARG A 39 -5.11 31.14 13.62
C ARG A 39 -6.27 31.10 14.62
N MET A 40 -7.22 30.16 14.46
CA MET A 40 -8.30 29.99 15.43
C MET A 40 -7.80 29.66 16.83
N GLU A 41 -6.79 28.79 16.97
CA GLU A 41 -6.21 28.44 18.27
C GLU A 41 -5.48 29.64 18.89
N ALA A 42 -4.82 30.48 18.08
CA ALA A 42 -4.25 31.74 18.55
C ALA A 42 -5.33 32.70 19.07
N GLU A 43 -6.42 32.89 18.33
CA GLU A 43 -7.57 33.69 18.77
C GLU A 43 -8.21 33.14 20.05
N LEU A 44 -8.33 31.81 20.16
CA LEU A 44 -8.89 31.14 21.32
C LEU A 44 -7.99 31.29 22.55
N ARG A 45 -6.66 31.22 22.37
CA ARG A 45 -5.67 31.54 23.42
C ARG A 45 -5.72 33.00 23.85
N GLU A 46 -5.92 33.93 22.92
CA GLU A 46 -6.12 35.34 23.26
C GLU A 46 -7.40 35.54 24.07
N MET A 47 -8.50 34.91 23.66
CA MET A 47 -9.77 34.90 24.39
C MET A 47 -9.66 34.23 25.77
N GLU A 48 -8.92 33.12 25.89
CA GLU A 48 -8.63 32.47 27.16
C GLU A 48 -7.73 33.31 28.05
N ALA A 49 -6.75 34.03 27.50
CA ALA A 49 -5.92 34.97 28.26
C ALA A 49 -6.75 36.13 28.81
N LEU A 50 -7.66 36.68 28.00
CA LEU A 50 -8.64 37.69 28.45
C LEU A 50 -9.58 37.14 29.53
N ARG A 51 -10.06 35.90 29.35
CA ARG A 51 -10.92 35.21 30.33
C ARG A 51 -10.16 34.88 31.61
N ALA A 52 -8.90 34.47 31.53
CA ALA A 52 -8.04 34.19 32.68
C ALA A 52 -7.71 35.48 33.44
N GLN A 53 -7.52 36.60 32.73
CA GLN A 53 -7.38 37.93 33.34
C GLN A 53 -8.67 38.34 34.07
N GLN A 54 -9.85 38.01 33.51
CA GLN A 54 -11.15 38.17 34.17
C GLN A 54 -11.41 37.16 35.31
N GLN A 55 -10.81 35.96 35.28
CA GLN A 55 -10.98 34.94 36.32
C GLN A 55 -9.99 35.09 37.47
N GLN A 56 -8.82 35.69 37.24
CA GLN A 56 -7.85 36.05 38.29
C GLN A 56 -8.42 37.09 39.26
N SER A 57 -9.40 37.91 38.84
CA SER A 57 -10.16 38.78 39.76
C SER A 57 -11.26 38.05 40.55
N ALA A 58 -11.53 36.77 40.23
CA ALA A 58 -12.56 35.93 40.86
C ALA A 58 -12.01 34.69 41.60
N TYR A 59 -10.69 34.46 41.61
CA TYR A 59 -10.08 33.26 42.20
C TYR A 59 -9.10 33.59 43.32
N GLN A 60 -9.59 34.29 44.34
CA GLN A 60 -8.97 34.34 45.66
C GLN A 60 -9.97 33.86 46.73
N SER A 61 -10.48 32.63 46.61
CA SER A 61 -11.08 31.92 47.75
C SER A 61 -11.13 30.40 47.53
N ASN A 62 -10.94 29.67 48.64
CA ASN A 62 -11.05 28.23 48.87
C ASN A 62 -9.87 27.29 48.57
N MET A 63 -9.18 27.00 49.68
CA MET A 63 -8.30 25.86 49.90
C MET A 63 -9.06 24.53 50.14
N LYS A 64 -8.29 23.43 50.02
CA LYS A 64 -8.14 22.31 50.99
C LYS A 64 -9.00 21.03 50.82
N GLY A 65 -8.27 19.91 50.84
CA GLY A 65 -8.73 18.55 51.18
C GLY A 65 -8.89 17.64 49.95
N GLY A 66 -8.41 16.40 49.87
CA GLY A 66 -7.88 15.44 50.83
C GLY A 66 -8.30 14.03 50.36
N GLY A 67 -7.44 13.01 50.53
CA GLY A 67 -7.85 11.59 50.55
C GLY A 67 -7.43 10.70 49.36
N LYS A 68 -6.44 9.84 49.59
CA LYS A 68 -6.15 8.64 48.78
C LYS A 68 -6.99 7.45 49.27
N PRO A 69 -7.57 6.60 48.39
CA PRO A 69 -7.99 5.26 48.78
C PRO A 69 -6.89 4.23 48.55
N LYS A 70 -6.74 3.33 49.53
CA LYS A 70 -5.85 2.16 49.57
C LYS A 70 -6.71 0.93 49.29
N MET A 71 -6.41 0.11 48.28
CA MET A 71 -7.12 -1.15 48.00
C MET A 71 -6.19 -2.36 48.14
N GLY A 72 -6.74 -3.40 48.76
CA GLY A 72 -6.04 -4.49 49.43
C GLY A 72 -5.53 -5.62 48.53
N LYS A 73 -4.64 -6.41 49.15
CA LYS A 73 -4.07 -7.66 48.62
C LYS A 73 -5.00 -8.82 48.96
N THR A 74 -5.36 -9.62 47.95
CA THR A 74 -5.97 -10.93 48.12
C THR A 74 -4.95 -12.04 47.84
N ASN A 75 -4.99 -13.06 48.69
CA ASN A 75 -4.12 -14.22 48.72
C ASN A 75 -4.88 -15.40 48.10
N THR A 76 -4.24 -16.18 47.22
CA THR A 76 -4.73 -17.50 46.81
C THR A 76 -3.60 -18.52 46.87
N ASN A 77 -3.69 -19.40 47.86
CA ASN A 77 -2.95 -20.65 47.95
C ASN A 77 -3.34 -21.58 46.78
N MET A 78 -2.35 -22.27 46.20
CA MET A 78 -2.56 -23.53 45.50
C MET A 78 -1.72 -24.64 46.15
N PRO A 79 -2.25 -25.85 46.37
CA PRO A 79 -1.47 -27.00 46.79
C PRO A 79 -0.84 -27.72 45.59
N LYS A 80 0.36 -28.28 45.81
CA LYS A 80 1.07 -29.18 44.90
C LYS A 80 0.60 -30.62 45.12
N GLY A 81 0.18 -31.29 44.06
CA GLY A 81 -0.05 -32.74 44.02
C GLY A 81 0.90 -33.41 43.03
N SER A 82 1.66 -34.39 43.52
CA SER A 82 2.58 -35.25 42.78
C SER A 82 2.07 -36.69 42.93
N PHE A 83 1.83 -37.39 41.82
CA PHE A 83 1.63 -38.84 41.67
C PHE A 83 1.43 -39.06 40.15
N GLY A 84 1.91 -40.08 39.46
CA GLY A 84 2.68 -41.27 39.76
C GLY A 84 2.72 -42.00 38.40
N SER A 85 3.90 -42.44 37.99
CA SER A 85 4.19 -43.06 36.69
C SER A 85 3.45 -44.39 36.53
N ASN A 86 2.61 -44.52 35.50
CA ASN A 86 2.28 -45.75 34.75
C ASN A 86 1.13 -45.46 33.73
N PHE A 87 1.39 -44.77 32.61
CA PHE A 87 0.32 -44.51 31.61
C PHE A 87 0.78 -44.29 30.15
N SER A 88 2.05 -44.54 29.81
CA SER A 88 2.66 -44.00 28.58
C SER A 88 2.03 -44.47 27.26
N LYS A 89 1.36 -45.62 27.22
CA LYS A 89 0.86 -46.24 25.97
C LYS A 89 -0.63 -45.98 25.69
N LEU A 90 -1.44 -45.77 26.74
CA LEU A 90 -2.83 -45.31 26.62
C LEU A 90 -2.90 -43.77 26.49
N GLU A 91 -1.91 -43.05 27.01
CA GLU A 91 -1.77 -41.60 26.87
C GLU A 91 -1.47 -41.17 25.44
N GLU A 92 -0.74 -41.98 24.68
CA GLU A 92 -0.37 -41.66 23.30
C GLU A 92 -1.57 -41.81 22.34
N GLU A 93 -2.44 -42.80 22.56
CA GLU A 93 -3.68 -42.97 21.80
C GLU A 93 -4.76 -41.96 22.20
N LEU A 94 -4.85 -41.61 23.50
CA LEU A 94 -5.71 -40.51 23.96
C LEU A 94 -5.20 -39.17 23.45
N LYS A 95 -3.89 -38.89 23.49
CA LYS A 95 -3.30 -37.68 22.90
C LYS A 95 -3.56 -37.58 21.41
N LYS A 96 -3.49 -38.70 20.66
CA LYS A 96 -3.77 -38.67 19.22
C LYS A 96 -5.24 -38.33 18.94
N LYS A 97 -6.18 -38.96 19.65
CA LYS A 97 -7.62 -38.64 19.56
C LYS A 97 -7.94 -37.23 20.06
N GLU A 98 -7.29 -36.75 21.11
CA GLU A 98 -7.39 -35.39 21.62
C GLU A 98 -6.77 -34.37 20.65
N THR A 99 -5.70 -34.71 19.93
CA THR A 99 -5.14 -33.84 18.88
C THR A 99 -6.06 -33.75 17.67
N GLU A 100 -6.74 -34.83 17.29
CA GLU A 100 -7.72 -34.84 16.20
C GLU A 100 -9.02 -34.12 16.59
N GLN A 101 -9.49 -34.31 17.83
CA GLN A 101 -10.64 -33.58 18.38
C GLN A 101 -10.31 -32.11 18.65
N SER A 102 -9.11 -31.78 19.12
CA SER A 102 -8.69 -30.40 19.33
C SER A 102 -8.33 -29.69 18.03
N THR A 103 -7.87 -30.37 16.98
CA THR A 103 -7.68 -29.76 15.66
C THR A 103 -9.02 -29.49 14.97
N SER A 104 -9.98 -30.41 15.05
CA SER A 104 -11.34 -30.19 14.54
C SER A 104 -12.10 -29.14 15.35
N GLN A 105 -12.00 -29.15 16.68
CA GLN A 105 -12.55 -28.09 17.54
C GLN A 105 -11.83 -26.76 17.32
N LYS A 106 -10.50 -26.71 17.20
CA LYS A 106 -9.76 -25.48 16.84
C LYS A 106 -10.15 -24.96 15.47
N ALA A 107 -10.40 -25.82 14.48
CA ALA A 107 -10.85 -25.40 13.16
C ALA A 107 -12.28 -24.81 13.23
N GLN A 108 -13.19 -25.44 13.98
CA GLN A 108 -14.54 -24.93 14.20
C GLN A 108 -14.53 -23.63 15.00
N GLN A 109 -13.69 -23.54 16.04
CA GLN A 109 -13.53 -22.37 16.89
C GLN A 109 -12.87 -21.22 16.14
N ALA A 110 -11.82 -21.47 15.34
CA ALA A 110 -11.24 -20.47 14.43
C ALA A 110 -12.28 -19.92 13.44
N SER A 111 -13.13 -20.78 12.84
CA SER A 111 -14.19 -20.32 11.94
C SER A 111 -15.30 -19.52 12.65
N ALA A 112 -15.57 -19.82 13.92
CA ALA A 112 -16.53 -19.09 14.75
C ALA A 112 -15.96 -17.76 15.23
N ASP A 113 -14.67 -17.75 15.58
CA ASP A 113 -13.91 -16.58 15.99
C ASP A 113 -13.75 -15.59 14.84
N GLU A 114 -13.47 -16.08 13.62
CA GLU A 114 -13.44 -15.27 12.39
C GLU A 114 -14.81 -14.62 12.11
N LYS A 115 -15.91 -15.38 12.23
CA LYS A 115 -17.27 -14.84 12.08
C LYS A 115 -17.62 -13.83 13.16
N ALA A 116 -17.17 -14.05 14.39
CA ALA A 116 -17.38 -13.11 15.49
C ALA A 116 -16.55 -11.83 15.29
N ALA A 117 -15.31 -11.94 14.80
CA ALA A 117 -14.47 -10.80 14.45
C ALA A 117 -15.08 -9.98 13.30
N ALA A 118 -15.58 -10.64 12.24
CA ALA A 118 -16.26 -9.96 11.14
C ALA A 118 -17.52 -9.20 11.62
N LYS A 119 -18.34 -9.81 12.50
CA LYS A 119 -19.50 -9.14 13.08
C LYS A 119 -19.11 -7.93 13.94
N LYS A 120 -18.04 -8.02 14.72
CA LYS A 120 -17.51 -6.90 15.51
C LYS A 120 -17.01 -5.77 14.60
N ALA A 121 -16.30 -6.11 13.52
CA ALA A 121 -15.84 -5.13 12.53
C ALA A 121 -17.01 -4.38 11.86
N GLU A 122 -18.06 -5.10 11.45
CA GLU A 122 -19.29 -4.50 10.89
C GLU A 122 -19.99 -3.59 11.92
N GLN A 123 -20.06 -3.99 13.19
CA GLN A 123 -20.62 -3.14 14.25
C GLN A 123 -19.81 -1.87 14.48
N ILE A 124 -18.47 -1.97 14.47
CA ILE A 124 -17.58 -0.81 14.56
C ILE A 124 -17.82 0.11 13.36
N ARG A 125 -17.99 -0.45 12.16
CA ARG A 125 -18.28 0.31 10.94
C ARG A 125 -19.57 1.12 11.06
N LEU A 126 -20.66 0.47 11.44
CA LEU A 126 -21.97 1.09 11.62
C LEU A 126 -21.94 2.19 12.68
N LYS A 127 -21.22 1.96 13.79
CA LYS A 127 -21.06 2.96 14.84
C LYS A 127 -20.34 4.22 14.30
N ARG A 128 -19.24 4.05 13.55
CA ARG A 128 -18.52 5.18 12.94
C ARG A 128 -19.37 5.94 11.94
N GLU A 129 -20.17 5.23 11.13
CA GLU A 129 -21.12 5.84 10.19
C GLU A 129 -22.18 6.68 10.92
N ALA A 130 -22.76 6.16 12.01
CA ALA A 130 -23.73 6.88 12.83
C ALA A 130 -23.12 8.11 13.54
N ASP A 131 -21.92 7.98 14.09
CA ASP A 131 -21.19 9.10 14.73
C ASP A 131 -20.88 10.22 13.71
N TYR A 132 -20.56 9.85 12.47
CA TYR A 132 -20.36 10.79 11.37
C TYR A 132 -21.66 11.52 10.98
N GLU A 133 -22.77 10.79 10.84
CA GLU A 133 -24.07 11.39 10.54
C GLU A 133 -24.54 12.33 11.65
N ALA A 134 -24.32 11.96 12.91
CA ALA A 134 -24.60 12.83 14.05
C ALA A 134 -23.75 14.11 14.04
N SER A 135 -22.50 14.01 13.57
CA SER A 135 -21.61 15.16 13.39
C SER A 135 -22.07 16.07 12.25
N LEU A 136 -22.50 15.50 11.11
CA LEU A 136 -23.03 16.26 9.97
C LEU A 136 -24.26 17.09 10.35
N LYS A 137 -25.13 16.57 11.21
CA LYS A 137 -26.33 17.29 11.67
C LYS A 137 -26.02 18.52 12.53
N LYS A 138 -24.83 18.58 13.14
CA LYS A 138 -24.41 19.66 14.04
C LYS A 138 -23.63 20.77 13.32
N MET A 139 -23.17 20.54 12.09
CA MET A 139 -22.26 21.45 11.37
C MET A 139 -22.99 22.42 10.44
N ASN A 140 -22.34 23.54 10.13
CA ASN A 140 -22.78 24.51 9.14
C ASN A 140 -22.77 23.92 7.72
N GLU A 141 -23.53 24.49 6.78
CA GLU A 141 -23.66 23.93 5.43
C GLU A 141 -22.32 23.83 4.67
N ASP A 142 -21.45 24.83 4.81
CA ASP A 142 -20.13 24.83 4.18
C ASP A 142 -19.17 23.80 4.81
N GLU A 143 -19.23 23.62 6.13
CA GLU A 143 -18.47 22.60 6.86
C GLU A 143 -18.89 21.20 6.45
N ARG A 144 -20.21 20.97 6.28
CA ARG A 144 -20.75 19.71 5.77
C ARG A 144 -20.22 19.40 4.38
N LYS A 145 -20.22 20.38 3.46
CA LYS A 145 -19.67 20.21 2.10
C LYS A 145 -18.18 19.86 2.15
N LYS A 146 -17.38 20.50 3.02
CA LYS A 146 -15.96 20.15 3.21
C LYS A 146 -15.80 18.72 3.75
N ALA A 147 -16.57 18.34 4.77
CA ALA A 147 -16.51 17.01 5.36
C ALA A 147 -16.92 15.90 4.38
N GLU A 148 -17.95 16.13 3.56
CA GLU A 148 -18.39 15.20 2.52
C GLU A 148 -17.34 15.03 1.41
N LYS A 149 -16.70 16.12 0.99
CA LYS A 149 -15.56 16.07 0.05
C LYS A 149 -14.40 15.27 0.64
N GLN A 150 -14.03 15.52 1.90
CA GLN A 150 -12.95 14.77 2.55
C GLN A 150 -13.28 13.28 2.64
N LYS A 151 -14.52 12.92 3.01
CA LYS A 151 -14.97 11.53 3.03
C LYS A 151 -14.87 10.88 1.65
N ALA A 152 -15.19 11.60 0.58
CA ALA A 152 -15.07 11.09 -0.79
C ALA A 152 -13.60 10.87 -1.20
N ILE A 153 -12.69 11.76 -0.79
CA ILE A 153 -11.24 11.61 -0.99
C ILE A 153 -10.72 10.39 -0.25
N ASP A 154 -11.05 10.27 1.04
CA ASP A 154 -10.67 9.16 1.90
C ASP A 154 -11.16 7.82 1.33
N ALA A 155 -12.41 7.76 0.86
CA ALA A 155 -12.99 6.59 0.22
C ALA A 155 -12.27 6.20 -1.09
N LYS A 156 -11.83 7.17 -1.90
CA LYS A 156 -11.02 6.92 -3.10
C LYS A 156 -9.66 6.31 -2.74
N VAL A 157 -8.99 6.85 -1.73
CA VAL A 157 -7.69 6.33 -1.26
C VAL A 157 -7.84 4.90 -0.73
N VAL A 158 -8.82 4.67 0.15
CA VAL A 158 -9.11 3.35 0.74
C VAL A 158 -9.48 2.32 -0.33
N SER A 159 -10.35 2.69 -1.29
CA SER A 159 -10.74 1.79 -2.37
C SER A 159 -9.57 1.45 -3.30
N ARG A 160 -8.67 2.40 -3.60
CA ARG A 160 -7.44 2.16 -4.35
C ARG A 160 -6.55 1.14 -3.65
N ILE A 161 -6.30 1.33 -2.35
CA ILE A 161 -5.47 0.43 -1.54
C ILE A 161 -6.05 -0.99 -1.55
N LEU A 162 -7.34 -1.13 -1.23
CA LEU A 162 -8.00 -2.43 -1.15
C LEU A 162 -8.04 -3.14 -2.51
N LYS A 163 -8.17 -2.39 -3.62
CA LYS A 163 -8.08 -2.92 -4.99
C LYS A 163 -6.70 -3.48 -5.32
N HIS A 164 -5.62 -2.91 -4.81
CA HIS A 164 -4.27 -3.44 -5.02
C HIS A 164 -3.94 -4.57 -4.05
N ALA A 165 -4.45 -4.49 -2.82
CA ALA A 165 -4.32 -5.53 -1.82
C ALA A 165 -4.98 -6.83 -2.29
N SER A 166 -6.20 -6.77 -2.84
CA SER A 166 -6.90 -7.93 -3.39
C SER A 166 -6.18 -8.57 -4.58
N LYS A 167 -5.38 -7.78 -5.32
CA LYS A 167 -4.51 -8.28 -6.41
C LYS A 167 -3.17 -8.85 -5.91
N GLY A 168 -2.85 -8.70 -4.62
CA GLY A 168 -1.54 -9.07 -4.06
C GLY A 168 -0.39 -8.20 -4.57
N ASN A 169 -0.67 -6.95 -4.98
CA ASN A 169 0.37 -6.02 -5.45
C ASN A 169 0.81 -5.06 -4.34
N HIS A 170 1.82 -5.46 -3.57
CA HIS A 170 2.31 -4.71 -2.41
C HIS A 170 2.97 -3.37 -2.78
N TYR A 171 3.64 -3.29 -3.93
CA TYR A 171 4.23 -2.02 -4.38
C TYR A 171 3.15 -1.02 -4.75
N ALA A 172 2.09 -1.46 -5.44
CA ALA A 172 0.99 -0.59 -5.82
C ALA A 172 0.10 -0.17 -4.64
N VAL A 173 0.00 -0.99 -3.59
CA VAL A 173 -0.65 -0.60 -2.32
C VAL A 173 0.05 0.62 -1.70
N LEU A 174 1.39 0.65 -1.75
CA LEU A 174 2.17 1.80 -1.28
C LEU A 174 2.26 2.92 -2.33
N GLY A 175 1.73 2.75 -3.55
CA GLY A 175 1.89 3.74 -4.63
C GLY A 175 3.30 3.81 -5.23
N ILE A 176 4.18 2.85 -4.92
CA ILE A 176 5.56 2.85 -5.38
C ILE A 176 5.67 2.13 -6.73
N ARG A 177 6.32 2.76 -7.71
CA ARG A 177 6.63 2.12 -9.01
C ARG A 177 7.87 1.22 -8.86
N ASN A 178 7.69 -0.11 -9.00
CA ASN A 178 8.82 -1.04 -9.08
C ASN A 178 9.27 -1.20 -10.55
N LEU A 179 10.31 -0.45 -10.92
CA LEU A 179 10.96 -0.45 -12.24
C LEU A 179 12.28 -1.23 -12.20
N GLU A 180 12.30 -2.40 -11.56
CA GLU A 180 13.50 -3.25 -11.57
C GLU A 180 13.80 -3.75 -12.99
N PHE A 181 14.67 -3.03 -13.69
CA PHE A 181 15.25 -3.43 -14.96
C PHE A 181 16.52 -4.23 -14.68
N GLN A 182 16.37 -5.55 -14.73
CA GLN A 182 17.50 -6.46 -14.71
C GLN A 182 18.03 -6.59 -16.15
N LEU A 183 19.01 -5.77 -16.50
CA LEU A 183 19.77 -6.00 -17.73
C LEU A 183 20.66 -7.23 -17.48
N GLY A 184 20.59 -8.21 -18.38
CA GLY A 184 21.28 -9.50 -18.23
C GLY A 184 22.80 -9.36 -18.14
N PRO A 185 23.53 -10.45 -17.80
CA PRO A 185 24.98 -10.40 -17.75
C PRO A 185 25.53 -10.07 -19.14
N TYR A 186 26.25 -8.95 -19.24
CA TYR A 186 26.94 -8.57 -20.46
C TYR A 186 28.34 -9.20 -20.42
N TYR A 187 28.61 -10.11 -21.34
CA TYR A 187 29.94 -10.65 -21.55
C TYR A 187 30.68 -9.72 -22.51
N ILE A 188 31.51 -8.82 -21.97
CA ILE A 188 32.37 -7.93 -22.75
C ILE A 188 33.80 -8.42 -22.56
N PHE A 189 34.52 -8.77 -23.64
CA PHE A 189 35.92 -9.21 -23.59
C PHE A 189 36.21 -10.29 -22.52
N ASN A 190 35.47 -11.41 -22.56
CA ASN A 190 35.64 -12.53 -21.61
C ASN A 190 35.42 -12.16 -20.11
N TRP A 191 35.02 -10.91 -19.82
CA TRP A 191 34.62 -10.46 -18.48
C TRP A 191 33.11 -10.65 -18.32
N SER A 192 32.69 -11.37 -17.29
CA SER A 192 31.27 -11.49 -16.91
C SER A 192 30.88 -10.27 -16.06
N LEU A 193 30.31 -9.23 -16.68
CA LEU A 193 29.68 -8.17 -15.92
C LEU A 193 28.33 -8.72 -15.44
N GLY A 194 28.16 -8.80 -14.12
CA GLY A 194 26.92 -9.26 -13.49
C GLY A 194 25.71 -8.42 -13.92
N PRO A 195 24.48 -8.88 -13.60
CA PRO A 195 23.28 -8.14 -13.96
C PRO A 195 23.28 -6.76 -13.27
N PHE A 196 23.24 -5.69 -14.08
CA PHE A 196 23.14 -4.33 -13.58
C PHE A 196 21.68 -4.01 -13.23
N ILE A 197 21.44 -3.58 -11.99
CA ILE A 197 20.14 -3.08 -11.52
C ILE A 197 20.22 -1.55 -11.52
N ILE A 198 19.53 -0.91 -12.46
CA ILE A 198 19.61 0.56 -12.63
C ILE A 198 18.61 1.30 -11.73
N LEU A 199 17.40 0.75 -11.57
CA LEU A 199 16.30 1.39 -10.85
C LEU A 199 15.79 0.44 -9.76
N HIS A 200 16.25 0.65 -8.53
CA HIS A 200 15.84 -0.11 -7.35
C HIS A 200 15.23 0.83 -6.31
N THR A 201 14.06 0.48 -5.78
CA THR A 201 13.43 1.23 -4.69
C THR A 201 14.18 1.00 -3.38
N LYS A 202 14.72 2.08 -2.80
CA LYS A 202 15.48 1.99 -1.54
C LYS A 202 14.54 1.73 -0.36
N THR A 203 14.96 0.91 0.61
CA THR A 203 14.14 0.61 1.81
C THR A 203 13.77 1.86 2.62
N LYS A 204 14.61 2.93 2.57
CA LYS A 204 14.29 4.23 3.19
C LYS A 204 13.06 4.90 2.58
N GLU A 205 12.88 4.77 1.27
CA GLU A 205 11.76 5.35 0.53
C GLU A 205 10.46 4.61 0.87
N ILE A 206 10.51 3.28 0.90
CA ILE A 206 9.38 2.43 1.32
C ILE A 206 8.89 2.84 2.73
N LYS A 207 9.81 3.04 3.67
CA LYS A 207 9.47 3.51 5.03
C LYS A 207 8.94 4.95 5.07
N ARG A 208 9.36 5.83 4.16
CA ARG A 208 8.84 7.20 4.06
C ARG A 208 7.39 7.17 3.58
N VAL A 209 7.13 6.47 2.48
CA VAL A 209 5.80 6.36 1.88
C VAL A 209 4.83 5.66 2.82
N TYR A 210 5.25 4.58 3.49
CA TYR A 210 4.46 3.93 4.53
C TYR A 210 4.01 4.90 5.63
N ARG A 211 4.93 5.70 6.18
CA ARG A 211 4.59 6.66 7.26
C ARG A 211 3.58 7.71 6.80
N ASN A 212 3.75 8.23 5.59
CA ASN A 212 2.82 9.21 5.03
C ASN A 212 1.42 8.59 4.83
N LEU A 213 1.36 7.41 4.21
CA LEU A 213 0.10 6.74 3.90
C LEU A 213 -0.62 6.25 5.17
N ALA A 214 0.13 5.77 6.17
CA ALA A 214 -0.41 5.35 7.46
C ALA A 214 -1.08 6.52 8.20
N ARG A 215 -0.54 7.74 8.10
CA ARG A 215 -1.14 8.95 8.69
C ARG A 215 -2.46 9.33 7.99
N THR A 216 -2.52 9.19 6.67
CA THR A 216 -3.72 9.51 5.87
C THR A 216 -4.84 8.48 6.07
N VAL A 217 -4.51 7.19 6.21
CA VAL A 217 -5.49 6.09 6.29
C VAL A 217 -5.78 5.68 7.74
N HIS A 218 -5.23 6.40 8.72
CA HIS A 218 -5.41 6.06 10.13
C HIS A 218 -6.91 6.03 10.52
N PRO A 219 -7.39 4.98 11.21
CA PRO A 219 -8.82 4.79 11.48
C PRO A 219 -9.43 5.85 12.40
N ASP A 220 -8.62 6.63 13.10
CA ASP A 220 -9.06 7.76 13.93
C ASP A 220 -9.32 9.04 13.11
N LYS A 221 -8.52 9.28 12.05
CA LYS A 221 -8.63 10.48 11.21
C LYS A 221 -9.55 10.26 10.01
N ASN A 222 -9.47 9.08 9.42
CA ASN A 222 -10.23 8.69 8.25
C ASN A 222 -11.64 8.24 8.63
N LYS A 223 -12.65 8.88 8.05
CA LYS A 223 -14.08 8.66 8.38
C LYS A 223 -14.71 7.53 7.56
N ASP A 224 -13.93 6.85 6.71
CA ASP A 224 -14.38 5.69 5.95
C ASP A 224 -14.43 4.44 6.83
N GLY A 225 -15.53 3.70 6.72
CA GLY A 225 -15.73 2.47 7.49
C GLY A 225 -14.72 1.36 7.20
N ARG A 226 -14.08 1.38 6.03
CA ARG A 226 -13.10 0.37 5.57
C ARG A 226 -11.66 0.82 5.78
N ALA A 227 -11.43 1.94 6.46
CA ALA A 227 -10.10 2.46 6.75
C ALA A 227 -9.24 1.43 7.51
N GLU A 228 -9.83 0.65 8.41
CA GLU A 228 -9.15 -0.38 9.19
C GLU A 228 -8.60 -1.52 8.32
N GLU A 229 -9.40 -2.00 7.35
CA GLU A 229 -8.97 -3.01 6.38
C GLU A 229 -7.82 -2.47 5.50
N ALA A 230 -7.94 -1.23 5.04
CA ALA A 230 -6.91 -0.60 4.22
C ALA A 230 -5.61 -0.39 5.01
N PHE A 231 -5.70 0.00 6.29
CA PHE A 231 -4.56 0.15 7.17
C PHE A 231 -3.82 -1.17 7.37
N HIS A 232 -4.54 -2.27 7.64
CA HIS A 232 -3.93 -3.60 7.72
C HIS A 232 -3.30 -4.05 6.40
N ALA A 233 -3.90 -3.71 5.26
CA ALA A 233 -3.32 -4.00 3.95
C ALA A 233 -2.00 -3.25 3.70
N ILE A 234 -1.92 -1.99 4.15
CA ILE A 234 -0.69 -1.17 4.10
C ILE A 234 0.38 -1.78 5.01
N GLU A 235 0.04 -2.13 6.25
CA GLU A 235 0.94 -2.73 7.22
C GLU A 235 1.51 -4.06 6.71
N THR A 236 0.65 -4.94 6.19
CA THR A 236 1.06 -6.21 5.59
C THR A 236 2.02 -6.01 4.42
N SER A 237 1.70 -5.06 3.54
CA SER A 237 2.55 -4.74 2.37
C SER A 237 3.90 -4.17 2.80
N ALA A 238 3.92 -3.26 3.78
CA ALA A 238 5.15 -2.69 4.32
C ALA A 238 6.00 -3.75 5.04
N ALA A 239 5.39 -4.68 5.77
CA ALA A 239 6.11 -5.77 6.43
C ALA A 239 6.82 -6.70 5.43
N ILE A 240 6.20 -6.99 4.29
CA ILE A 240 6.80 -7.80 3.22
C ILE A 240 7.92 -7.03 2.51
N LEU A 241 7.71 -5.74 2.22
CA LEU A 241 8.64 -4.92 1.46
C LEU A 241 9.81 -4.37 2.29
N THR A 242 9.70 -4.35 3.62
CA THR A 242 10.77 -3.91 4.52
C THR A 242 11.75 -5.04 4.84
N ASP A 243 11.30 -6.30 4.83
CA ASP A 243 12.15 -7.48 5.02
C ASP A 243 12.81 -7.87 3.70
N ASP A 244 14.14 -7.74 3.63
CA ASP A 244 14.92 -8.03 2.42
C ASP A 244 14.72 -9.45 1.90
N LYS A 245 14.49 -10.45 2.77
CA LYS A 245 14.29 -11.84 2.33
C LYS A 245 12.94 -12.00 1.64
N LYS A 246 11.87 -11.54 2.30
CA LYS A 246 10.50 -11.61 1.78
C LYS A 246 10.35 -10.77 0.52
N ARG A 247 10.98 -9.60 0.48
CA ARG A 247 11.02 -8.73 -0.68
C ARG A 247 11.65 -9.41 -1.89
N LYS A 248 12.83 -10.02 -1.73
CA LYS A 248 13.50 -10.74 -2.83
C LYS A 248 12.66 -11.90 -3.38
N GLU A 249 12.00 -12.66 -2.51
CA GLU A 249 11.12 -13.75 -2.93
C GLU A 249 9.91 -13.21 -3.72
N TYR A 250 9.31 -12.12 -3.23
CA TYR A 250 8.22 -11.44 -3.89
C TYR A 250 8.62 -10.85 -5.25
N ASP A 251 9.77 -10.18 -5.32
CA ASP A 251 10.33 -9.60 -6.56
C ASP A 251 10.63 -10.70 -7.58
N LYS A 252 11.21 -11.83 -7.15
CA LYS A 252 11.44 -13.00 -8.02
C LYS A 252 10.13 -13.54 -8.59
N ARG A 253 9.08 -13.64 -7.76
CA ARG A 253 7.74 -14.05 -8.21
C ARG A 253 7.17 -13.05 -9.22
N LEU A 254 7.28 -11.74 -8.97
CA LEU A 254 6.85 -10.69 -9.89
C LEU A 254 7.58 -10.74 -11.24
N ILE A 255 8.91 -10.85 -11.23
CA ILE A 255 9.74 -10.92 -12.44
C ILE A 255 9.37 -12.18 -13.26
N SER A 256 9.24 -13.34 -12.59
CA SER A 256 8.85 -14.58 -13.27
C SER A 256 7.45 -14.51 -13.90
N ALA A 257 6.48 -13.92 -13.20
CA ALA A 257 5.12 -13.71 -13.70
C ALA A 257 5.07 -12.69 -14.84
N ARG A 258 5.85 -11.59 -14.75
CA ARG A 258 5.99 -10.59 -15.81
C ARG A 258 6.64 -11.21 -17.05
N ARG A 259 7.69 -12.02 -16.89
CA ARG A 259 8.35 -12.71 -18.02
C ARG A 259 7.40 -13.64 -18.76
N ARG A 260 6.53 -14.37 -18.05
CA ARG A 260 5.49 -15.22 -18.67
C ARG A 260 4.48 -14.40 -19.48
N ARG A 261 3.90 -13.35 -18.88
CA ARG A 261 2.94 -12.47 -19.59
C ARG A 261 3.58 -11.75 -20.78
N ASN A 262 4.79 -11.25 -20.61
CA ASN A 262 5.50 -10.53 -21.67
C ASN A 262 5.92 -11.48 -22.79
N LYS A 263 6.19 -12.76 -22.54
CA LYS A 263 6.54 -13.72 -23.59
C LYS A 263 5.47 -13.76 -24.69
N GLU A 264 4.19 -13.85 -24.32
CA GLU A 264 3.07 -13.89 -25.28
C GLU A 264 2.88 -12.58 -26.06
N VAL A 265 3.16 -11.45 -25.42
CA VAL A 265 3.09 -10.13 -26.08
C VAL A 265 4.28 -9.96 -27.02
N VAL A 266 5.48 -10.31 -26.56
CA VAL A 266 6.71 -10.26 -27.35
C VAL A 266 6.61 -11.21 -28.53
N GLU A 267 6.12 -12.44 -28.38
CA GLU A 267 5.90 -13.36 -29.50
C GLU A 267 4.94 -12.75 -30.54
N ARG A 268 3.80 -12.19 -30.11
CA ARG A 268 2.88 -11.49 -31.03
C ARG A 268 3.53 -10.31 -31.76
N VAL A 269 4.29 -9.49 -31.05
CA VAL A 269 4.99 -8.33 -31.64
C VAL A 269 6.10 -8.79 -32.58
N VAL A 270 6.87 -9.81 -32.20
CA VAL A 270 7.92 -10.42 -33.03
C VAL A 270 7.30 -11.02 -34.29
N ASP A 271 6.16 -11.70 -34.21
CA ASP A 271 5.45 -12.27 -35.37
C ASP A 271 4.90 -11.19 -36.32
N VAL A 272 4.33 -10.11 -35.79
CA VAL A 272 3.85 -8.99 -36.61
C VAL A 272 5.04 -8.28 -37.26
N SER A 273 6.09 -7.99 -36.50
CA SER A 273 7.30 -7.35 -37.01
C SER A 273 8.02 -8.21 -38.04
N GLY A 274 8.09 -9.53 -37.85
CA GLY A 274 8.66 -10.49 -38.78
C GLY A 274 7.84 -10.60 -40.07
N ARG A 275 6.52 -10.54 -40.00
CA ARG A 275 5.65 -10.48 -41.20
C ARG A 275 5.85 -9.18 -41.99
N ILE A 276 5.94 -8.05 -41.30
CA ILE A 276 6.24 -6.74 -41.93
C ILE A 276 7.64 -6.75 -42.54
N TRP A 277 8.64 -7.29 -41.83
CA TRP A 277 10.01 -7.42 -42.32
C TRP A 277 10.12 -8.32 -43.54
N ASN A 278 9.44 -9.49 -43.55
CA ASN A 278 9.44 -10.40 -44.69
C ASN A 278 8.71 -9.83 -45.92
N GLY A 279 7.61 -9.09 -45.70
CA GLY A 279 6.94 -8.35 -46.77
C GLY A 279 7.82 -7.23 -47.34
N SER A 280 8.47 -6.47 -46.45
CA SER A 280 9.42 -5.41 -46.82
C SER A 280 10.66 -5.96 -47.53
N SER A 281 11.22 -7.09 -47.09
CA SER A 281 12.38 -7.71 -47.75
C SER A 281 12.04 -8.25 -49.13
N ASN A 282 10.82 -8.78 -49.34
CA ASN A 282 10.37 -9.21 -50.65
C ASN A 282 10.14 -8.03 -51.59
N ALA A 283 9.60 -6.92 -51.09
CA ALA A 283 9.48 -5.66 -51.83
C ALA A 283 10.85 -5.03 -52.15
N MET A 284 11.80 -5.12 -51.23
CA MET A 284 13.16 -4.64 -51.42
C MET A 284 13.93 -5.53 -52.40
N ALA A 285 13.68 -6.85 -52.41
CA ALA A 285 14.25 -7.79 -53.35
C ALA A 285 13.69 -7.59 -54.78
N THR A 286 12.40 -7.31 -54.95
CA THR A 286 11.83 -6.95 -56.25
C THR A 286 12.32 -5.57 -56.71
N ALA A 287 12.39 -4.58 -55.81
CA ALA A 287 12.98 -3.27 -56.13
C ALA A 287 14.44 -3.41 -56.60
N LYS A 288 15.25 -4.24 -55.94
CA LYS A 288 16.64 -4.54 -56.34
C LYS A 288 16.73 -5.27 -57.70
N ARG A 289 15.72 -6.08 -58.05
CA ARG A 289 15.64 -6.78 -59.35
C ARG A 289 15.26 -5.86 -60.50
N VAL A 290 14.47 -4.81 -60.23
CA VAL A 290 14.02 -3.81 -61.23
C VAL A 290 15.05 -2.68 -61.41
N LEU A 291 15.70 -2.23 -60.33
CA LEU A 291 16.63 -1.09 -60.35
C LEU A 291 18.12 -1.46 -60.56
N GLY A 292 18.46 -2.75 -60.60
CA GLY A 292 19.82 -3.22 -60.85
C GLY A 292 20.84 -2.81 -59.78
N PRO A 293 22.16 -2.92 -60.05
CA PRO A 293 23.23 -2.76 -59.05
C PRO A 293 23.33 -1.35 -58.43
N PHE A 294 22.59 -0.36 -58.92
CA PHE A 294 22.56 1.00 -58.39
C PHE A 294 21.44 1.26 -57.36
N SER A 295 20.60 0.28 -57.05
CA SER A 295 19.46 0.46 -56.13
C SER A 295 19.87 0.63 -54.66
N THR A 296 20.98 0.02 -54.24
CA THR A 296 21.43 -0.01 -52.84
C THR A 296 21.85 1.37 -52.31
N PRO A 297 22.65 2.20 -53.01
CA PRO A 297 22.97 3.54 -52.52
C PRO A 297 21.75 4.46 -52.46
N ILE A 298 20.81 4.36 -53.41
CA ILE A 298 19.59 5.20 -53.44
C ILE A 298 18.67 4.86 -52.26
N LEU A 299 18.48 3.57 -51.96
CA LEU A 299 17.64 3.15 -50.83
C LEU A 299 18.29 3.49 -49.47
N VAL A 300 19.61 3.39 -49.36
CA VAL A 300 20.34 3.77 -48.12
C VAL A 300 20.31 5.27 -47.90
N VAL A 301 20.47 6.08 -48.95
CA VAL A 301 20.38 7.55 -48.86
C VAL A 301 18.94 7.98 -48.53
N GLY A 302 17.93 7.36 -49.17
CA GLY A 302 16.52 7.64 -48.87
C GLY A 302 16.13 7.28 -47.43
N ALA A 303 16.67 6.19 -46.87
CA ALA A 303 16.41 5.78 -45.49
C ALA A 303 17.17 6.60 -44.43
N LEU A 304 18.21 7.35 -44.83
CA LEU A 304 18.99 8.24 -43.95
C LEU A 304 18.43 9.67 -43.90
N ILE A 305 17.54 10.03 -44.84
CA ILE A 305 16.92 11.37 -44.94
C ILE A 305 15.58 11.44 -44.17
N ILE A 306 15.02 10.30 -43.76
CA ILE A 306 13.83 10.19 -42.87
C ILE A 306 14.29 10.03 -41.43
#